data_AF-A0A183H9G1-F1
#
_entry.id   AF-A0A183H9G1-F1
#
_cell.length_a   1.000
_cell.length_b   1.000
_cell.length_c   1.000
_cell.angle_alpha   90.00
_cell.angle_beta   90.00
_cell.angle_gamma   90.00
#
_symmetry.space_group_name_H-M   'P 1'
#
loop_
_entity.id
_entity.type
_entity.pdbx_description
1 polymer ?
#
loop_
_entity_poly.entity_id
_entity_poly.type
_entity_poly.pdbx_seq_one_letter_code
_entity_poly.pdbx_strand_id
1 'polypeptide(L)'
;MAGTSKTDNDSDFGSSVKNDAIGTNAKMEDNGSDDIVHKALNDDNAQDRNDKNESNPNPKQNCKEMDEAKKKKEELEKRREREAALSEDELNSLREQSKELKVQGNNHFNQGFWHEAAQSYTKSLDICPLIYTCDRATYLSNRAAAYIKLRDWEKAIEDCSEALEIGAPNDKPLERRAHCYAQLEEKYEQAIQDYESLLKMHPERRNDYVKKIADLKRATDERNERMKKVWNFPY
;
A
#
# COMPACT_ATOMS: atom_id res chain seq x y z
N MET A 1 -40.66 32.06 -31.39
CA MET A 1 -40.43 31.78 -29.96
C MET A 1 -38.95 31.43 -29.81
N ALA A 2 -38.04 32.39 -29.64
CA ALA A 2 -37.71 33.17 -28.44
C ALA A 2 -37.02 32.35 -27.33
N GLY A 3 -35.77 32.76 -27.00
CA GLY A 3 -35.00 32.39 -25.79
C GLY A 3 -33.70 31.60 -26.10
N THR A 4 -32.52 32.21 -26.28
CA THR A 4 -31.50 32.64 -25.26
C THR A 4 -31.17 31.51 -24.26
N SER A 5 -29.93 31.10 -23.99
CA SER A 5 -28.74 31.89 -23.61
C SER A 5 -27.48 31.01 -23.52
N LYS A 6 -26.32 31.63 -23.79
CA LYS A 6 -24.95 31.16 -23.49
C LYS A 6 -24.75 30.92 -21.98
N THR A 7 -23.80 30.05 -21.62
CA THR A 7 -22.57 30.45 -20.86
C THR A 7 -21.56 29.30 -20.84
N ASP A 8 -20.35 29.62 -21.29
CA ASP A 8 -19.08 28.95 -21.04
C ASP A 8 -18.78 28.88 -19.52
N ASN A 9 -17.99 27.90 -19.09
CA ASN A 9 -17.11 28.03 -17.91
C ASN A 9 -16.10 26.86 -17.85
N ASP A 10 -15.00 27.05 -18.57
CA ASP A 10 -13.69 26.52 -18.18
C ASP A 10 -13.27 27.17 -16.85
N SER A 11 -12.82 26.38 -15.88
CA SER A 11 -12.13 26.91 -14.69
C SER A 11 -10.85 26.14 -14.43
N ASP A 12 -9.84 26.63 -15.13
CA ASP A 12 -8.42 26.66 -14.79
C ASP A 12 -8.20 26.98 -13.29
N PHE A 13 -7.49 26.12 -12.58
CA PHE A 13 -7.04 26.36 -11.19
C PHE A 13 -5.51 26.39 -11.14
N GLY A 14 -4.92 27.34 -11.87
CA GLY A 14 -3.55 27.79 -11.65
C GLY A 14 -3.51 28.85 -10.54
N SER A 15 -2.94 28.52 -9.38
CA SER A 15 -2.51 29.54 -8.41
C SER A 15 -1.02 29.38 -8.12
N SER A 16 -0.27 30.27 -8.76
CA SER A 16 1.13 30.58 -8.50
C SER A 16 1.22 31.39 -7.20
N VAL A 17 1.96 30.89 -6.21
CA VAL A 17 2.37 31.68 -5.06
C VAL A 17 3.89 31.56 -4.88
N LYS A 18 4.52 32.74 -4.94
CA LYS A 18 5.94 33.03 -4.72
C LYS A 18 6.31 32.75 -3.27
N ASN A 19 7.46 32.12 -3.03
CA ASN A 19 8.14 32.17 -1.74
C ASN A 19 9.60 32.61 -1.94
N ASP A 20 9.88 33.83 -1.49
CA ASP A 20 11.21 34.37 -1.26
C ASP A 20 11.75 33.90 0.11
N ALA A 21 13.07 33.66 0.16
CA ALA A 21 14.06 33.74 1.24
C ALA A 21 13.63 33.45 2.71
N ILE A 22 14.40 32.72 3.53
CA ILE A 22 15.63 33.20 4.19
C ILE A 22 16.39 31.99 4.76
N GLY A 23 17.73 31.98 4.59
CA GLY A 23 18.64 31.09 5.32
C GLY A 23 19.25 31.73 6.57
N THR A 24 19.79 30.89 7.46
CA THR A 24 20.92 31.05 8.42
C THR A 24 20.75 29.95 9.48
N ASN A 25 21.53 28.86 9.50
CA ASN A 25 22.92 28.68 9.96
C ASN A 25 23.12 28.91 11.48
N ALA A 26 23.40 27.85 12.26
CA ALA A 26 24.51 27.77 13.24
C ALA A 26 24.43 26.59 14.25
N LYS A 27 25.56 25.84 14.32
CA LYS A 27 26.28 25.26 15.48
C LYS A 27 25.59 24.18 16.34
N MET A 28 26.08 22.94 16.37
CA MET A 28 27.29 22.42 17.06
C MET A 28 27.29 22.71 18.56
N GLU A 29 27.10 21.68 19.39
CA GLU A 29 27.94 21.39 20.57
C GLU A 29 28.02 19.87 20.80
N ASP A 30 29.26 19.44 20.95
CA ASP A 30 29.80 18.15 21.40
C ASP A 30 29.68 18.04 22.93
N ASN A 31 29.60 16.82 23.46
CA ASN A 31 30.24 16.42 24.72
C ASN A 31 30.00 14.92 24.99
N GLY A 32 31.10 14.17 25.09
CA GLY A 32 31.18 12.84 25.73
C GLY A 32 30.79 12.90 27.20
N SER A 33 30.76 11.82 27.97
CA SER A 33 31.52 10.57 27.97
C SER A 33 30.83 9.60 28.95
N ASP A 34 31.16 8.31 28.91
CA ASP A 34 31.63 7.55 30.09
C ASP A 34 31.60 6.04 29.83
N ASP A 35 32.80 5.53 29.62
CA ASP A 35 33.19 4.11 29.71
C ASP A 35 33.02 3.61 31.15
N ILE A 36 32.27 2.53 31.35
CA ILE A 36 32.33 1.71 32.57
C ILE A 36 32.56 0.24 32.23
N VAL A 37 33.86 -0.11 32.21
CA VAL A 37 34.54 -1.23 32.85
C VAL A 37 33.84 -2.61 32.90
N HIS A 38 34.42 -3.54 32.15
CA HIS A 38 34.33 -4.99 32.33
C HIS A 38 34.75 -5.45 33.73
N LYS A 39 33.91 -6.27 34.39
CA LYS A 39 34.34 -7.16 35.48
C LYS A 39 33.67 -8.51 35.37
N ALA A 40 34.46 -9.53 35.02
CA ALA A 40 34.13 -10.93 35.19
C ALA A 40 34.30 -11.35 36.66
N LEU A 41 33.47 -12.28 37.14
CA LEU A 41 33.83 -13.54 37.82
C LEU A 41 32.58 -14.21 38.43
N ASN A 42 32.35 -15.46 37.98
CA ASN A 42 31.84 -16.69 38.62
C ASN A 42 30.89 -16.61 39.84
N ASP A 43 29.77 -17.34 39.82
CA ASP A 43 29.70 -18.73 40.33
C ASP A 43 28.25 -19.29 40.27
N ASP A 44 28.22 -20.62 40.21
CA ASP A 44 27.11 -21.58 40.16
C ASP A 44 25.89 -21.29 41.06
N ASN A 45 24.68 -21.48 40.53
CA ASN A 45 23.69 -22.34 41.19
C ASN A 45 22.56 -22.77 40.24
N ALA A 46 22.25 -24.06 40.28
CA ALA A 46 21.23 -24.72 39.50
C ALA A 46 19.82 -24.38 39.99
N GLN A 47 18.86 -24.24 39.07
CA GLN A 47 17.48 -24.71 39.28
C GLN A 47 16.71 -24.77 37.95
N ASP A 48 16.52 -26.01 37.51
CA ASP A 48 15.46 -26.54 36.67
C ASP A 48 14.18 -25.67 36.62
N ARG A 49 13.93 -25.05 35.45
CA ARG A 49 12.58 -24.71 34.96
C ARG A 49 12.53 -24.88 33.45
N ASN A 50 11.67 -25.82 33.04
CA ASN A 50 11.16 -25.96 31.68
C ASN A 50 10.64 -24.61 31.14
N ASP A 51 11.29 -24.07 30.11
CA ASP A 51 10.70 -23.08 29.21
C ASP A 51 10.77 -23.60 27.77
N LYS A 52 9.76 -24.40 27.40
CA LYS A 52 9.35 -24.53 26.00
C LYS A 52 8.42 -23.38 25.68
N ASN A 53 8.94 -22.27 25.21
CA ASN A 53 8.14 -21.31 24.46
C ASN A 53 8.97 -20.55 23.43
N GLU A 54 9.58 -21.29 22.50
CA GLU A 54 9.83 -20.78 21.17
C GLU A 54 8.54 -20.99 20.36
N SER A 55 7.73 -19.94 20.21
CA SER A 55 6.78 -19.84 19.10
C SER A 55 7.57 -19.64 17.79
N ASN A 56 8.27 -20.69 17.39
CA ASN A 56 9.01 -20.76 16.15
C ASN A 56 8.00 -20.92 15.00
N PRO A 57 7.83 -19.94 14.08
CA PRO A 57 6.96 -20.13 12.94
C PRO A 57 7.48 -21.31 12.10
N ASN A 58 6.59 -22.25 11.86
CA ASN A 58 6.85 -23.57 11.29
C ASN A 58 7.83 -23.52 10.08
N PRO A 59 9.03 -24.15 10.15
CA PRO A 59 10.04 -24.09 9.09
C PRO A 59 9.55 -24.54 7.71
N LYS A 60 8.52 -25.39 7.67
CA LYS A 60 7.90 -25.90 6.43
C LYS A 60 7.03 -24.89 5.69
N GLN A 61 6.51 -23.86 6.38
CA GLN A 61 5.75 -22.76 5.75
C GLN A 61 6.70 -21.74 5.13
N ASN A 62 7.77 -21.37 5.84
CA ASN A 62 8.80 -20.46 5.36
C ASN A 62 9.49 -20.97 4.08
N CYS A 63 9.77 -22.28 3.97
CA CYS A 63 10.35 -22.83 2.74
C CYS A 63 9.42 -22.73 1.51
N LYS A 64 8.10 -22.85 1.67
CA LYS A 64 7.15 -22.80 0.54
C LYS A 64 6.97 -21.39 -0.01
N GLU A 65 6.83 -20.40 0.88
CA GLU A 65 6.71 -18.99 0.50
C GLU A 65 8.00 -18.50 -0.16
N MET A 66 9.17 -18.92 0.35
CA MET A 66 10.46 -18.65 -0.29
C MET A 66 10.56 -19.26 -1.70
N ASP A 67 10.01 -20.45 -1.92
CA ASP A 67 10.03 -21.10 -3.24
C ASP A 67 9.05 -20.47 -4.23
N GLU A 68 7.88 -20.00 -3.77
CA GLU A 68 6.93 -19.23 -4.58
C GLU A 68 7.48 -17.85 -4.97
N ALA A 69 8.12 -17.14 -4.04
CA ALA A 69 8.76 -15.86 -4.31
C ALA A 69 9.90 -15.99 -5.34
N LYS A 70 10.71 -17.04 -5.24
CA LYS A 70 11.75 -17.35 -6.25
C LYS A 70 11.13 -17.58 -7.63
N LYS A 71 10.06 -18.37 -7.72
CA LYS A 71 9.34 -18.61 -8.98
C LYS A 71 8.76 -17.33 -9.57
N LYS A 72 8.13 -16.48 -8.75
CA LYS A 72 7.59 -15.18 -9.20
C LYS A 72 8.70 -14.27 -9.74
N LYS A 73 9.88 -14.27 -9.10
CA LYS A 73 11.04 -13.51 -9.56
C LYS A 73 11.58 -14.04 -10.90
N GLU A 74 11.70 -15.35 -11.05
CA GLU A 74 12.15 -15.98 -12.29
C GLU A 74 11.20 -15.69 -13.46
N GLU A 75 9.88 -15.78 -13.24
CA GLU A 75 8.88 -15.46 -14.27
C GLU A 75 8.93 -13.97 -14.66
N LEU A 76 9.12 -13.07 -13.69
CA LEU A 76 9.26 -11.65 -13.96
C LEU A 76 10.51 -11.35 -14.81
N GLU A 77 11.62 -12.04 -14.55
CA GLU A 77 12.86 -11.90 -15.32
C GLU A 77 12.68 -12.40 -16.76
N LYS A 78 12.09 -13.59 -16.94
CA LYS A 78 11.73 -14.11 -18.27
C LYS A 78 10.79 -13.16 -19.02
N ARG A 79 9.84 -12.54 -18.34
CA ARG A 79 8.96 -11.53 -18.94
C ARG A 79 9.75 -10.30 -19.39
N ARG A 80 10.68 -9.80 -18.57
CA ARG A 80 11.54 -8.66 -18.95
C ARG A 80 12.38 -8.97 -20.17
N GLU A 81 12.98 -10.15 -20.26
CA GLU A 81 13.76 -10.57 -21.43
C GLU A 81 12.90 -10.64 -22.70
N ARG A 82 11.68 -11.21 -22.60
CA ARG A 82 10.74 -11.26 -23.72
C ARG A 82 10.33 -9.86 -24.18
N GLU A 83 10.01 -8.97 -23.25
CA GLU A 83 9.60 -7.60 -23.58
C GLU A 83 10.78 -6.76 -24.11
N ALA A 84 12.01 -7.01 -23.66
CA ALA A 84 13.20 -6.35 -24.17
C ALA A 84 13.55 -6.75 -25.62
N ALA A 85 13.05 -7.90 -26.09
CA ALA A 85 13.20 -8.35 -27.47
C ALA A 85 12.14 -7.78 -28.43
N LEU A 86 11.09 -7.12 -27.92
CA LEU A 86 10.04 -6.50 -28.73
C LEU A 86 10.48 -5.14 -29.26
N SER A 87 9.97 -4.81 -30.45
CA SER A 87 10.09 -3.47 -31.01
C SER A 87 9.21 -2.46 -30.25
N GLU A 88 9.57 -1.18 -30.35
CA GLU A 88 8.79 -0.10 -29.77
C GLU A 88 7.34 -0.07 -30.28
N ASP A 89 7.12 -0.40 -31.55
CA ASP A 89 5.78 -0.47 -32.14
C ASP A 89 4.94 -1.61 -31.55
N GLU A 90 5.54 -2.77 -31.30
CA GLU A 90 4.87 -3.89 -30.63
C GLU A 90 4.54 -3.55 -29.17
N LEU A 91 5.46 -2.92 -28.45
CA LEU A 91 5.24 -2.46 -27.07
C LEU A 91 4.09 -1.43 -27.00
N ASN A 92 4.06 -0.48 -27.93
CA ASN A 92 2.97 0.49 -28.03
C ASN A 92 1.64 -0.16 -28.41
N SER A 93 1.64 -1.14 -29.32
CA SER A 93 0.44 -1.92 -29.66
C SER A 93 -0.12 -2.66 -28.43
N LEU A 94 0.74 -3.33 -27.66
CA LEU A 94 0.36 -4.01 -26.42
C LEU A 94 -0.19 -3.03 -25.37
N ARG A 95 0.41 -1.84 -25.26
CA ARG A 95 -0.07 -0.77 -24.37
C ARG A 95 -1.47 -0.28 -24.76
N GLU A 96 -1.76 -0.11 -26.04
CA GLU A 96 -3.09 0.31 -26.47
C GLU A 96 -4.13 -0.80 -26.21
N GLN A 97 -3.80 -2.05 -26.52
CA GLN A 97 -4.65 -3.20 -26.17
C GLN A 97 -4.91 -3.27 -24.65
N SER A 98 -3.90 -2.98 -23.81
CA SER A 98 -4.09 -2.98 -22.35
C SER A 98 -5.04 -1.89 -21.89
N LYS A 99 -5.02 -0.72 -22.55
CA LYS A 99 -5.96 0.37 -22.26
C LYS A 99 -7.40 0.00 -22.61
N GLU A 100 -7.61 -0.71 -23.71
CA GLU A 100 -8.94 -1.19 -24.11
C GLU A 100 -9.52 -2.16 -23.07
N LEU A 101 -8.72 -3.13 -22.61
CA LEU A 101 -9.11 -4.05 -21.55
C LEU A 101 -9.42 -3.32 -20.24
N LYS A 102 -8.65 -2.27 -19.90
CA LYS A 102 -8.96 -1.42 -18.75
C LYS A 102 -10.31 -0.70 -18.93
N VAL A 103 -10.62 -0.20 -20.14
CA VAL A 103 -11.94 0.40 -20.42
C VAL A 103 -13.06 -0.63 -20.26
N GLN A 104 -12.87 -1.86 -20.73
CA GLN A 104 -13.83 -2.94 -20.50
C GLN A 104 -14.01 -3.22 -18.99
N GLY A 105 -12.91 -3.27 -18.23
CA GLY A 105 -12.95 -3.39 -16.77
C GLY A 105 -13.70 -2.26 -16.09
N ASN A 106 -13.52 -1.02 -16.54
CA ASN A 106 -14.25 0.14 -16.03
C ASN A 106 -15.76 0.02 -16.33
N ASN A 107 -16.12 -0.50 -17.50
CA ASN A 107 -17.53 -0.72 -17.86
C ASN A 107 -18.18 -1.77 -16.96
N HIS A 108 -17.51 -2.92 -16.76
CA HIS A 108 -17.98 -3.95 -15.82
C HIS A 108 -18.09 -3.39 -14.39
N PHE A 109 -17.10 -2.60 -13.97
CA PHE A 109 -17.11 -1.94 -12.66
C PHE A 109 -18.34 -1.02 -12.53
N ASN A 110 -18.57 -0.14 -13.50
CA ASN A 110 -19.72 0.78 -13.45
C ASN A 110 -21.08 0.05 -13.48
N GLN A 111 -21.13 -1.17 -14.03
CA GLN A 111 -22.33 -2.03 -14.04
C GLN A 111 -22.51 -2.86 -12.77
N GLY A 112 -21.53 -2.87 -11.86
CA GLY A 112 -21.55 -3.67 -10.64
C GLY A 112 -21.03 -5.10 -10.80
N PHE A 113 -20.48 -5.44 -11.97
CA PHE A 113 -19.86 -6.74 -12.26
C PHE A 113 -18.40 -6.73 -11.80
N TRP A 114 -18.21 -6.78 -10.47
CA TRP A 114 -16.90 -6.58 -9.85
C TRP A 114 -15.90 -7.71 -10.14
N HIS A 115 -16.36 -8.96 -10.26
CA HIS A 115 -15.49 -10.09 -10.60
C HIS A 115 -14.97 -9.97 -12.04
N GLU A 116 -15.85 -9.63 -12.98
CA GLU A 116 -15.55 -9.41 -14.39
C GLU A 116 -14.65 -8.19 -14.58
N ALA A 117 -14.87 -7.13 -13.78
CA ALA A 117 -13.99 -5.98 -13.72
C ALA A 117 -12.56 -6.40 -13.30
N ALA A 118 -12.43 -7.13 -12.19
CA ALA A 118 -11.14 -7.62 -11.71
C ALA A 118 -10.42 -8.49 -12.75
N GLN A 119 -11.14 -9.39 -13.43
CA GLN A 119 -10.59 -10.21 -14.52
C GLN A 119 -10.11 -9.36 -15.70
N SER A 120 -10.86 -8.33 -16.08
CA SER A 120 -10.49 -7.44 -17.18
C SER A 120 -9.22 -6.63 -16.85
N TYR A 121 -9.09 -6.15 -15.62
CA TYR A 121 -7.87 -5.49 -15.16
C TYR A 121 -6.67 -6.44 -15.06
N THR A 122 -6.87 -7.69 -14.65
CA THR A 122 -5.82 -8.73 -14.69
C THR A 122 -5.31 -8.93 -16.11
N LYS A 123 -6.21 -9.13 -17.09
CA LYS A 123 -5.80 -9.24 -18.49
C LYS A 123 -5.05 -8.00 -18.97
N SER A 124 -5.48 -6.80 -18.52
CA SER A 124 -4.77 -5.55 -18.81
C SER A 124 -3.33 -5.59 -18.29
N LEU A 125 -3.10 -6.04 -17.06
CA LEU A 125 -1.78 -6.19 -16.44
C LEU A 125 -0.92 -7.28 -17.08
N ASP A 126 -1.55 -8.35 -17.56
CA ASP A 126 -0.86 -9.46 -18.22
C ASP A 126 -0.24 -9.00 -19.54
N ILE A 127 -0.95 -8.19 -20.33
CA ILE A 127 -0.45 -7.73 -21.63
C ILE A 127 0.30 -6.39 -21.57
N CYS A 128 0.05 -5.55 -20.56
CA CYS A 128 0.70 -4.25 -20.44
C CYS A 128 2.21 -4.40 -20.18
N PRO A 129 3.09 -3.92 -21.08
CA PRO A 129 4.52 -4.03 -20.87
C PRO A 129 5.00 -3.40 -19.56
N LEU A 130 6.01 -4.01 -18.94
CA LEU A 130 6.56 -3.63 -17.63
C LEU A 130 7.13 -2.21 -17.62
N ILE A 131 7.56 -1.70 -18.77
CA ILE A 131 8.08 -0.33 -18.91
C ILE A 131 7.00 0.75 -18.68
N TYR A 132 5.72 0.43 -18.87
CA TYR A 132 4.61 1.38 -18.71
C TYR A 132 4.08 1.39 -17.27
N THR A 133 4.96 1.76 -16.33
CA THR A 133 4.68 1.71 -14.88
C THR A 133 3.44 2.51 -14.47
N CYS A 134 3.22 3.70 -15.05
CA CYS A 134 2.04 4.53 -14.77
C CYS A 134 0.72 3.85 -15.16
N ASP A 135 0.68 3.19 -16.31
CA ASP A 135 -0.50 2.45 -16.78
C ASP A 135 -0.75 1.23 -15.88
N ARG A 136 0.31 0.46 -15.59
CA ARG A 136 0.25 -0.70 -14.67
C ARG A 136 -0.24 -0.31 -13.27
N ALA A 137 0.28 0.78 -12.69
CA ALA A 137 -0.16 1.27 -11.38
C ALA A 137 -1.64 1.65 -11.37
N THR A 138 -2.11 2.24 -12.47
CA THR A 138 -3.53 2.54 -12.64
C THR A 138 -4.38 1.28 -12.69
N TYR A 139 -3.93 0.24 -13.40
CA TYR A 139 -4.68 -1.01 -13.53
C TYR A 139 -4.73 -1.77 -12.20
N LEU A 140 -3.63 -1.81 -11.45
CA LEU A 140 -3.57 -2.35 -10.08
C LEU A 140 -4.53 -1.59 -9.16
N SER A 141 -4.51 -0.25 -9.17
CA SER A 141 -5.45 0.56 -8.37
C SER A 141 -6.92 0.29 -8.70
N ASN A 142 -7.23 0.08 -9.98
CA ASN A 142 -8.59 -0.24 -10.43
C ASN A 142 -8.99 -1.67 -10.06
N ARG A 143 -8.07 -2.63 -10.13
CA ARG A 143 -8.31 -4.00 -9.69
C ARG A 143 -8.52 -4.08 -8.17
N ALA A 144 -7.72 -3.34 -7.40
CA ALA A 144 -7.95 -3.14 -5.97
C ALA A 144 -9.33 -2.55 -5.67
N ALA A 145 -9.82 -1.62 -6.51
CA ALA A 145 -11.19 -1.09 -6.40
C ALA A 145 -12.24 -2.19 -6.50
N ALA A 146 -12.08 -3.10 -7.46
CA ALA A 146 -12.98 -4.21 -7.67
C ALA A 146 -12.92 -5.19 -6.48
N TYR A 147 -11.72 -5.51 -5.98
CA TYR A 147 -11.55 -6.35 -4.78
C TYR A 147 -12.16 -5.73 -3.52
N ILE A 148 -12.05 -4.40 -3.34
CA ILE A 148 -12.75 -3.68 -2.26
C ILE A 148 -14.27 -3.89 -2.34
N LYS A 149 -14.86 -3.83 -3.55
CA LYS A 149 -16.30 -4.09 -3.73
C LYS A 149 -16.68 -5.54 -3.44
N LEU A 150 -15.76 -6.46 -3.64
CA LEU A 150 -15.88 -7.88 -3.30
C LEU A 150 -15.54 -8.19 -1.83
N ARG A 151 -15.08 -7.20 -1.06
CA ARG A 151 -14.57 -7.35 0.33
C ARG A 151 -13.38 -8.30 0.44
N ASP A 152 -12.60 -8.44 -0.64
CA ASP A 152 -11.34 -9.17 -0.66
C ASP A 152 -10.21 -8.19 -0.31
N TRP A 153 -10.06 -7.91 0.98
CA TRP A 153 -9.21 -6.83 1.48
C TRP A 153 -7.73 -7.10 1.26
N GLU A 154 -7.32 -8.35 1.43
CA GLU A 154 -5.96 -8.83 1.30
C GLU A 154 -5.46 -8.65 -0.14
N LYS A 155 -6.20 -9.10 -1.15
CA LYS A 155 -5.83 -8.88 -2.55
C LYS A 155 -5.82 -7.40 -2.93
N ALA A 156 -6.76 -6.62 -2.38
CA ALA A 156 -6.77 -5.17 -2.60
C ALA A 156 -5.52 -4.50 -1.99
N ILE A 157 -5.04 -4.96 -0.83
CA ILE A 157 -3.81 -4.47 -0.19
C ILE A 157 -2.59 -4.83 -1.04
N GLU A 158 -2.51 -6.06 -1.55
CA GLU A 158 -1.43 -6.50 -2.43
C GLU A 158 -1.35 -5.61 -3.68
N ASP A 159 -2.47 -5.43 -4.38
CA ASP A 159 -2.54 -4.59 -5.57
C ASP A 159 -2.17 -3.13 -5.28
N CYS A 160 -2.66 -2.56 -4.18
CA CYS A 160 -2.33 -1.19 -3.81
C CYS A 160 -0.85 -1.04 -3.43
N SER A 161 -0.26 -2.03 -2.76
CA SER A 161 1.14 -2.01 -2.38
C SER A 161 2.04 -2.12 -3.61
N GLU A 162 1.74 -3.03 -4.54
CA GLU A 162 2.45 -3.13 -5.82
C GLU A 162 2.33 -1.82 -6.62
N ALA A 163 1.14 -1.20 -6.66
CA ALA A 163 0.94 0.07 -7.35
C ALA A 163 1.80 1.21 -6.76
N LEU A 164 1.92 1.26 -5.43
CA LEU A 164 2.76 2.24 -4.74
C LEU A 164 4.25 1.98 -4.97
N GLU A 165 4.68 0.72 -4.95
CA GLU A 165 6.08 0.31 -5.20
C GLU A 165 6.55 0.68 -6.61
N ILE A 166 5.71 0.52 -7.63
CA ILE A 166 6.07 0.89 -9.01
C ILE A 166 5.94 2.40 -9.30
N GLY A 167 5.45 3.19 -8.35
CA GLY A 167 5.32 4.64 -8.47
C GLY A 167 3.99 5.09 -9.06
N ALA A 168 2.88 4.80 -8.38
CA ALA A 168 1.57 5.29 -8.79
C ALA A 168 1.53 6.82 -8.97
N PRO A 169 0.89 7.32 -10.04
CA PRO A 169 0.88 8.76 -10.33
C PRO A 169 -0.09 9.57 -9.44
N ASN A 170 -0.86 8.91 -8.58
CA ASN A 170 -1.82 9.54 -7.67
C ASN A 170 -1.91 8.78 -6.34
N ASP A 171 -2.61 9.37 -5.38
CA ASP A 171 -2.80 8.91 -4.01
C ASP A 171 -3.90 7.85 -3.86
N LYS A 172 -4.64 7.51 -4.93
CA LYS A 172 -5.77 6.55 -4.84
C LYS A 172 -5.35 5.17 -4.32
N PRO A 173 -4.22 4.55 -4.73
CA PRO A 173 -3.77 3.31 -4.13
C PRO A 173 -3.51 3.43 -2.63
N LEU A 174 -2.96 4.57 -2.18
CA LEU A 174 -2.70 4.82 -0.76
C LEU A 174 -4.02 4.91 0.04
N GLU A 175 -5.00 5.66 -0.47
CA GLU A 175 -6.32 5.77 0.15
C GLU A 175 -7.07 4.44 0.19
N ARG A 176 -7.01 3.67 -0.90
CA ARG A 176 -7.59 2.32 -0.98
C ARG A 176 -6.92 1.37 0.00
N ARG A 177 -5.59 1.38 0.11
CA ARG A 177 -4.84 0.54 1.03
C ARG A 177 -5.17 0.86 2.48
N ALA A 178 -5.22 2.15 2.84
CA ALA A 178 -5.66 2.62 4.16
C ALA A 178 -7.06 2.11 4.50
N HIS A 179 -7.98 2.17 3.53
CA HIS A 179 -9.34 1.66 3.69
C HIS A 179 -9.37 0.15 3.93
N CYS A 180 -8.63 -0.64 3.15
CA CYS A 180 -8.55 -2.09 3.33
C CYS A 180 -7.92 -2.49 4.66
N TYR A 181 -6.80 -1.85 5.06
CA TYR A 181 -6.19 -2.09 6.36
C TYR A 181 -7.14 -1.77 7.50
N ALA A 182 -7.99 -0.74 7.36
CA ALA A 182 -9.02 -0.41 8.36
C ALA A 182 -10.13 -1.48 8.48
N GLN A 183 -10.23 -2.45 7.55
CA GLN A 183 -11.17 -3.58 7.66
C GLN A 183 -10.57 -4.81 8.37
N LEU A 184 -9.27 -4.80 8.65
CA LEU A 184 -8.54 -5.92 9.23
C LEU A 184 -7.99 -5.51 10.62
N GLU A 185 -8.49 -6.12 11.70
CA GLU A 185 -8.16 -5.74 13.09
C GLU A 185 -6.65 -5.78 13.38
N GLU A 186 -5.92 -6.70 12.76
CA GLU A 186 -4.47 -6.85 12.89
C GLU A 186 -3.66 -5.84 12.07
N LYS A 187 -4.32 -5.00 11.26
CA LYS A 187 -3.69 -4.02 10.37
C LYS A 187 -4.04 -2.56 10.66
N TYR A 188 -4.68 -2.27 11.79
CA TYR A 188 -5.09 -0.90 12.13
C TYR A 188 -3.93 0.09 12.21
N GLU A 189 -2.77 -0.35 12.69
CA GLU A 189 -1.57 0.48 12.73
C GLU A 189 -1.10 0.89 11.33
N GLN A 190 -1.12 -0.04 10.35
CA GLN A 190 -0.80 0.29 8.95
C GLN A 190 -1.84 1.24 8.35
N ALA A 191 -3.14 1.07 8.66
CA ALA A 191 -4.19 1.98 8.21
C ALA A 191 -3.94 3.41 8.71
N ILE A 192 -3.56 3.57 9.99
CA ILE A 192 -3.25 4.86 10.59
C ILE A 192 -2.07 5.52 9.85
N GLN A 193 -0.99 4.79 9.56
CA GLN A 193 0.18 5.32 8.87
C GLN A 193 -0.17 5.85 7.46
N ASP A 194 -0.98 5.10 6.70
CA ASP A 194 -1.41 5.54 5.37
C ASP A 194 -2.32 6.78 5.46
N TYR A 195 -3.26 6.82 6.41
CA TYR A 195 -4.09 8.01 6.62
C TYR A 195 -3.32 9.23 7.13
N GLU A 196 -2.29 9.04 7.95
CA GLU A 196 -1.40 10.13 8.38
C GLU A 196 -0.58 10.68 7.21
N SER A 197 -0.19 9.81 6.27
CA SER A 197 0.47 10.23 5.03
C SER A 197 -0.49 11.02 4.13
N LEU A 198 -1.72 10.53 3.94
CA LEU A 198 -2.76 11.24 3.19
C LEU A 198 -3.11 12.60 3.83
N LEU A 199 -3.16 12.67 5.16
CA LEU A 199 -3.41 13.92 5.88
C LEU A 199 -2.33 14.98 5.62
N LYS A 200 -1.07 14.57 5.46
CA LYS A 200 0.03 15.47 5.10
C LYS A 200 -0.07 15.94 3.64
N MET A 201 -0.51 15.07 2.74
CA MET A 201 -0.66 15.37 1.31
C MET A 201 -1.90 16.22 1.00
N HIS A 202 -2.97 16.02 1.76
CA HIS A 202 -4.31 16.57 1.51
C HIS A 202 -4.86 17.32 2.73
N PRO A 203 -4.29 18.49 3.08
CA PRO A 203 -4.74 19.27 4.25
C PRO A 203 -6.20 19.73 4.14
N GLU A 204 -6.76 19.82 2.93
CA GLU A 204 -8.16 20.14 2.65
C GLU A 204 -9.12 19.03 3.09
N ARG A 205 -8.67 17.77 3.09
CA ARG A 205 -9.45 16.60 3.56
C ARG A 205 -9.14 16.24 5.02
N ARG A 206 -8.46 17.12 5.76
CA ARG A 206 -8.00 16.88 7.14
C ARG A 206 -9.04 16.26 8.06
N ASN A 207 -10.25 16.83 8.08
CA ASN A 207 -11.28 16.42 9.03
C ASN A 207 -11.71 14.96 8.81
N ASP A 208 -11.73 14.48 7.57
CA ASP A 208 -12.05 13.08 7.25
C ASP A 208 -10.96 12.14 7.78
N TYR A 209 -9.70 12.43 7.47
CA TYR A 209 -8.58 11.60 7.91
C TYR A 209 -8.36 11.62 9.41
N VAL A 210 -8.47 12.77 10.07
CA VAL A 210 -8.36 12.87 11.54
C VAL A 210 -9.43 12.02 12.22
N LYS A 211 -10.66 12.03 11.72
CA LYS A 211 -11.74 11.19 12.25
C LYS A 211 -11.41 9.70 12.10
N LYS A 212 -11.03 9.27 10.89
CA LYS A 212 -10.65 7.88 10.60
C LYS A 212 -9.49 7.42 11.50
N ILE A 213 -8.45 8.24 11.66
CA ILE A 213 -7.31 7.95 12.54
C ILE A 213 -7.76 7.82 13.99
N ALA A 214 -8.60 8.72 14.49
CA ALA A 214 -9.09 8.67 15.87
C ALA A 214 -9.93 7.42 16.13
N ASP A 215 -10.81 7.07 15.19
CA ASP A 215 -11.64 5.85 15.28
C ASP A 215 -10.77 4.58 15.29
N LEU A 216 -9.74 4.52 14.44
CA LEU A 216 -8.79 3.41 14.40
C LEU A 216 -7.92 3.31 15.66
N LYS A 217 -7.47 4.44 16.22
CA LYS A 217 -6.71 4.46 17.48
C LYS A 217 -7.54 3.90 18.63
N ARG A 218 -8.80 4.32 18.75
CA ARG A 218 -9.74 3.76 19.73
C ARG A 218 -9.93 2.25 19.53
N ALA A 219 -10.16 1.81 18.29
CA ALA A 219 -10.33 0.38 17.99
C ALA A 219 -9.06 -0.44 18.31
N THR A 220 -7.87 0.14 18.10
CA THR A 220 -6.57 -0.46 18.45
C THR A 220 -6.44 -0.65 19.96
N ASP A 221 -6.79 0.37 20.75
CA ASP A 221 -6.77 0.31 22.21
C ASP A 221 -7.74 -0.74 22.74
N GLU A 222 -8.98 -0.78 22.23
CA GLU A 222 -9.99 -1.78 22.59
C GLU A 222 -9.53 -3.21 22.26
N ARG A 223 -8.92 -3.43 21.08
CA ARG A 223 -8.31 -4.71 20.69
C ARG A 223 -7.22 -5.10 21.68
N ASN A 224 -6.33 -4.18 22.03
CA ASN A 224 -5.21 -4.43 22.94
C ASN A 224 -5.69 -4.76 24.37
N GLU A 225 -6.72 -4.06 24.87
CA GLU A 225 -7.34 -4.37 26.16
C GLU A 225 -8.01 -5.75 26.17
N ARG A 226 -8.72 -6.11 25.10
CA ARG A 226 -9.33 -7.43 24.92
C ARG A 226 -8.26 -8.52 24.99
N MET A 227 -7.14 -8.33 24.29
CA MET A 227 -6.01 -9.26 24.30
C MET A 227 -5.39 -9.41 25.69
N LYS A 228 -5.22 -8.32 26.45
CA LYS A 228 -4.74 -8.37 27.84
C LYS A 228 -5.66 -9.21 28.73
N LYS A 229 -6.98 -9.05 28.61
CA LYS A 229 -7.96 -9.82 29.39
C LYS A 229 -7.90 -11.32 29.08
N VAL A 230 -7.75 -11.69 27.81
CA VAL A 230 -7.60 -13.09 27.39
C VAL A 230 -6.32 -13.71 27.99
N TRP A 231 -5.22 -12.96 28.01
CA TRP A 231 -3.94 -13.42 28.55
C TRP A 231 -3.88 -13.52 30.08
N ASN A 232 -4.78 -12.85 30.81
CA ASN A 232 -4.73 -12.73 32.27
C ASN A 232 -5.58 -13.78 33.02
N PHE A 233 -6.07 -14.82 32.35
CA PHE A 233 -6.74 -15.95 33.00
C PHE A 233 -5.74 -17.08 33.30
N PRO A 234 -5.39 -17.34 34.59
CA PRO A 234 -4.63 -18.53 34.95
C PRO A 234 -5.50 -19.78 34.78
N TYR A 235 -4.93 -20.82 34.15
CA TYR A 235 -5.50 -22.17 34.02
C TYR A 235 -5.67 -22.86 35.38
#